data_AF-A0A5X3FXF9-F1
#
_entry.id   AF-A0A5X3FXF9-F1
#
_cell.length_a   1.000
_cell.length_b   1.000
_cell.length_c   1.000
_cell.angle_alpha   90.00
_cell.angle_beta   90.00
_cell.angle_gamma   90.00
#
_symmetry.space_group_name_H-M   'P 1'
#
loop_
_entity.id
_entity.type
_entity.pdbx_description
1 polymer ?
#
loop_
_entity_poly.entity_id
_entity_poly.type
_entity_poly.pdbx_seq_one_letter_code
_entity_poly.pdbx_strand_id
1 'polypeptide(L)' 'MTVAVIIAGLLPVLWGTGAGSEVMSRIAAPMIGGMITAPLLSLFIIPAAYKLMWLRRHRRLAA' A
#
# COMPACT_ATOMS: atom_id res chain seq x y z
N MET A 1 -3.37 12.10 0.16
CA MET A 1 -2.73 12.62 1.38
C MET A 1 -1.94 11.55 2.12
N THR A 2 -2.57 10.46 2.57
CA THR A 2 -1.93 9.39 3.37
C THR A 2 -0.63 8.83 2.76
N VAL A 3 -0.68 8.36 1.51
CA VAL A 3 0.47 7.79 0.80
C VAL A 3 1.61 8.80 0.67
N ALA A 4 1.27 10.05 0.31
CA ALA A 4 2.25 11.12 0.15
C ALA A 4 2.97 11.43 1.47
N VAL A 5 2.24 11.50 2.59
CA VAL A 5 2.83 11.74 3.92
C VAL A 5 3.74 10.59 4.35
N ILE A 6 3.34 9.33 4.11
CA ILE A 6 4.17 8.16 4.46
C ILE A 6 5.47 8.15 3.66
N ILE A 7 5.39 8.36 2.34
CA ILE A 7 6.58 8.38 1.48
C ILE A 7 7.49 9.56 1.86
N ALA A 8 6.93 10.75 2.04
CA ALA A 8 7.70 11.94 2.42
C ALA A 8 8.37 11.80 3.80
N GLY A 9 7.71 11.15 4.77
CA GLY A 9 8.28 10.92 6.10
C GLY A 9 9.37 9.83 6.13
N LEU A 10 9.31 8.86 5.22
CA LEU A 10 10.31 7.78 5.11
C LEU A 10 11.50 8.14 4.22
N LEU A 11 11.36 9.13 3.34
CA LEU A 11 12.40 9.57 2.42
C LEU A 11 13.73 9.95 3.12
N PRO A 12 13.73 10.70 4.24
CA PRO A 12 14.95 11.05 4.95
C PRO A 12 15.59 9.84 5.64
N VAL A 13 14.79 8.85 6.05
CA VAL A 13 15.29 7.61 6.68
C VAL A 13 16.05 6.75 5.67
N LEU A 14 15.67 6.84 4.39
CA LEU A 14 16.33 6.14 3.29
C LEU A 14 17.69 6.74 2.91
N TRP A 15 17.80 8.07 2.94
CA TRP A 15 19.03 8.81 2.58
C TRP A 15 19.87 9.23 3.77
N GLY A 16 19.41 9.02 5.01
CA GLY A 16 20.13 9.39 6.21
C GLY A 16 21.48 8.69 6.27
N THR A 17 22.56 9.45 6.40
CA THR A 17 23.91 8.93 6.58
C THR A 17 24.31 9.03 8.05
N GLY A 18 24.68 7.91 8.67
CA GLY A 18 25.07 7.88 10.09
C GLY A 18 25.08 6.46 10.66
N ALA A 19 25.52 6.31 11.90
CA ALA A 19 25.50 5.02 12.59
C ALA A 19 24.06 4.46 12.63
N GLY A 20 23.88 3.19 12.23
CA GLY A 20 22.57 2.53 12.19
C GLY A 20 21.74 2.79 10.92
N SER A 21 22.17 3.69 10.04
CA SER A 21 21.45 4.00 8.79
C SER A 21 21.31 2.80 7.85
N GLU A 22 22.31 1.91 7.79
CA GLU A 22 22.25 0.70 6.95
C GLU A 22 21.10 -0.22 7.34
N VAL A 23 20.77 -0.31 8.63
CA VAL A 23 19.66 -1.13 9.12
C VAL A 23 18.33 -0.41 8.85
N MET A 24 18.25 0.88 9.16
CA MET A 24 17.02 1.66 8.99
C MET A 24 16.61 1.82 7.52
N SER A 25 17.57 2.05 6.62
CA SER A 25 17.31 2.18 5.19
C SER A 25 16.79 0.87 4.57
N ARG A 26 17.31 -0.29 5.02
CA ARG A 26 16.82 -1.62 4.60
C ARG A 26 15.39 -1.91 5.05
N ILE A 27 14.94 -1.34 6.17
CA ILE A 27 13.55 -1.46 6.64
C ILE A 27 12.65 -0.47 5.89
N ALA A 28 13.13 0.74 5.64
CA ALA A 28 12.36 1.79 4.97
C ALA A 28 12.15 1.51 3.47
N ALA A 29 13.14 0.92 2.77
CA ALA A 29 13.06 0.60 1.34
C ALA A 29 11.81 -0.24 0.95
N PRO A 30 11.54 -1.40 1.57
CA PRO A 30 10.34 -2.19 1.24
C PRO A 30 9.05 -1.47 1.64
N MET A 31 9.07 -0.64 2.70
CA MET A 31 7.89 0.15 3.08
C MET A 31 7.54 1.18 2.01
N ILE A 32 8.52 1.93 1.47
CA ILE A 32 8.26 2.88 0.38
C ILE A 32 7.79 2.14 -0.88
N GLY A 33 8.46 1.05 -1.28
CA GLY A 33 8.06 0.26 -2.45
C GLY A 33 6.63 -0.30 -2.32
N GLY A 34 6.30 -0.83 -1.14
CA GLY A 34 4.95 -1.32 -0.83
C GLY A 34 3.91 -0.20 -0.85
N MET A 35 4.24 0.99 -0.35
CA MET A 35 3.33 2.13 -0.33
C MET A 35 3.07 2.76 -1.70
N ILE A 36 3.88 2.45 -2.73
CA ILE A 36 3.56 2.83 -4.11
C ILE A 36 2.59 1.81 -4.72
N THR A 37 2.93 0.52 -4.59
CA THR A 37 2.18 -0.55 -5.25
C THR A 37 0.86 -0.84 -4.56
N ALA A 38 0.84 -0.96 -3.23
CA ALA A 38 -0.36 -1.35 -2.49
C ALA A 38 -1.54 -0.39 -2.69
N PRO A 39 -1.41 0.95 -2.57
CA PRO A 39 -2.55 1.84 -2.78
C PRO A 39 -3.05 1.83 -4.22
N LEU A 40 -2.13 1.76 -5.19
CA LEU A 40 -2.50 1.64 -6.61
C LEU A 40 -3.31 0.36 -6.83
N LEU A 41 -2.78 -0.80 -6.43
CA LEU A 41 -3.47 -2.07 -6.56
C LEU A 41 -4.79 -2.10 -5.77
N SER A 42 -4.80 -1.61 -4.53
CA SER A 42 -5.99 -1.58 -3.68
C SER A 42 -7.11 -0.72 -4.27
N LEU A 43 -6.80 0.41 -4.90
CA LEU A 43 -7.80 1.26 -5.57
C LEU A 43 -8.51 0.53 -6.73
N PHE A 44 -7.87 -0.44 -7.38
CA PHE A 44 -8.49 -1.22 -8.45
C PHE A 44 -9.08 -2.56 -7.95
N ILE A 45 -8.32 -3.29 -7.13
CA ILE A 45 -8.68 -4.62 -6.67
C ILE A 45 -9.86 -4.57 -5.70
N ILE A 46 -9.88 -3.63 -4.75
CA ILE A 46 -10.95 -3.59 -3.75
C ILE A 46 -12.32 -3.35 -4.41
N PRO A 47 -12.50 -2.36 -5.31
CA PRO A 47 -13.78 -2.18 -6.00
C PRO A 47 -14.16 -3.37 -6.88
N ALA A 48 -13.20 -3.96 -7.62
CA ALA A 48 -13.45 -5.10 -8.48
C ALA A 48 -13.91 -6.33 -7.68
N ALA A 49 -13.21 -6.63 -6.58
CA ALA A 49 -13.55 -7.72 -5.67
C ALA A 49 -14.90 -7.47 -4.98
N TYR A 50 -15.14 -6.25 -4.50
CA TYR A 50 -16.40 -5.89 -3.86
C TYR A 50 -17.59 -6.04 -4.83
N LYS A 51 -17.47 -5.52 -6.05
CA LYS A 51 -18.49 -5.69 -7.11
C LYS A 51 -18.76 -7.16 -7.40
N LEU A 52 -17.71 -7.97 -7.53
CA LEU A 52 -17.86 -9.41 -7.79
C LEU A 52 -18.59 -10.13 -6.64
N MET A 53 -18.22 -9.85 -5.40
CA MET A 53 -18.89 -10.42 -4.23
C MET A 53 -20.35 -9.97 -4.12
N TRP A 54 -20.62 -8.70 -4.39
CA TRP A 54 -21.98 -8.13 -4.36
C TRP A 54 -22.88 -8.78 -5.41
N LEU A 55 -22.41 -8.91 -6.66
CA LEU A 55 -23.16 -9.59 -7.73
C LEU A 55 -23.42 -11.06 -7.41
N ARG A 56 -22.44 -11.77 -6.83
CA ARG A 56 -22.62 -13.16 -6.38
C ARG A 56 -23.67 -13.27 -5.27
N ARG A 57 -23.70 -12.32 -4.34
CA ARG A 57 -24.69 -12.30 -3.25
C ARG A 57 -26.11 -12.09 -3.77
N HIS A 58 -26.32 -11.17 -4.71
CA HIS A 58 -27.63 -10.95 -5.32
C HIS A 58 -28.13 -12.13 -6.15
N ARG A 59 -27.25 -12.79 -6.91
CA ARG A 59 -27.63 -14.02 -7.64
C ARG A 59 -28.06 -15.17 -6.71
N ARG A 60 -27.53 -15.24 -5.48
CA ARG A 60 -27.94 -16.25 -4.48
C ARG A 60 -29.25 -15.93 -3.78
N LEU A 61 -29.69 -14.66 -3.78
CA LEU A 61 -30.96 -14.25 -3.17
C LEU A 61 -32.14 -14.36 -4.15
N ALA A 62 -31.84 -14.40 -5.46
CA ALA A 62 -32.83 -14.54 -6.53
C ALA A 62 -33.08 -16.01 -6.96
N ALA A 63 -32.36 -16.97 -6.35
CA ALA A 63 -32.51 -18.41 -6.54
C ALA A 63 -33.09 -19.03 -5.27
#